data_AF-A0A1D7UXP0-F1
#
_entry.id   AF-A0A1D7UXP0-F1
#
_cell.length_a   1.000
_cell.length_b   1.000
_cell.length_c   1.000
_cell.angle_alpha   90.00
_cell.angle_beta   90.00
_cell.angle_gamma   90.00
#
_symmetry.space_group_name_H-M   'P 1'
#
loop_
_entity.id
_entity.type
_entity.pdbx_description
1 polymer ?
#
loop_
_entity_poly.entity_id
_entity_poly.type
_entity_poly.pdbx_seq_one_letter_code
_entity_poly.pdbx_strand_id
1 'polypeptide(L)'
;MKSYPFFFRITFSLIILSLFSSCADLSIDKLKEKLNLKKKKSIAEEILGSLTFVFWAETNHELYKFIPLAPVLLKSQISADQFAVATPELKEAKSKIVLIHGWDFKEKNIDPPTDKFTKVSNLRGTWDDALEIYSQNLSGVQTNYELYTFTYRTSDYVENNGRRLIDKLNSVFTANDKVILLAHSMGGLVSRSALYHQNNTNDVIDFVVSLGTPYLGSPFASSSYQGSFGTLGDLIGFMTGTQGGKDLAYTNAFGTSYVVPLPSEYIDGAYNLYLERLLADSSKDARVTAFYGAMSVCNGHAGSDSIYTIGCTFLSNGSPSFANKSDGIVTTTSGKMSTKLPGARQISKDFDHAQLSFRNHVSSTARNTYFTEVLTIINAL
;
A
#
# COMPACT_ATOMS: atom_id res chain seq x y z
N MET A 1 42.71 -25.18 -53.61
CA MET A 1 42.00 -26.48 -53.66
C MET A 1 41.19 -26.60 -52.38
N LYS A 2 39.86 -26.44 -52.48
CA LYS A 2 38.82 -27.47 -52.18
C LYS A 2 38.88 -27.94 -50.71
N SER A 3 37.85 -27.86 -49.87
CA SER A 3 36.40 -27.91 -50.13
C SER A 3 35.64 -27.58 -48.82
N TYR A 4 34.57 -26.79 -48.92
CA TYR A 4 33.40 -26.82 -48.04
C TYR A 4 32.34 -27.76 -48.67
N PRO A 5 31.51 -28.44 -47.87
CA PRO A 5 30.04 -28.23 -47.98
C PRO A 5 29.39 -28.18 -46.58
N PHE A 6 28.52 -27.23 -46.22
CA PHE A 6 27.16 -26.87 -46.67
C PHE A 6 26.06 -27.85 -46.24
N PHE A 7 25.20 -27.43 -45.29
CA PHE A 7 23.73 -27.62 -45.20
C PHE A 7 23.24 -26.93 -43.89
N PHE A 8 22.72 -25.69 -43.88
CA PHE A 8 21.36 -25.17 -44.19
C PHE A 8 20.27 -25.38 -43.10
N ARG A 9 19.88 -24.27 -42.41
CA ARG A 9 18.53 -23.81 -41.96
C ARG A 9 18.72 -22.82 -40.77
N ILE A 10 18.73 -21.50 -40.98
CA ILE A 10 17.61 -20.53 -41.02
C ILE A 10 16.86 -20.38 -39.67
N THR A 11 17.17 -19.24 -38.99
CA THR A 11 16.36 -18.33 -38.12
C THR A 11 15.45 -18.93 -37.04
N PHE A 12 15.37 -18.43 -35.81
CA PHE A 12 15.10 -17.06 -35.36
C PHE A 12 15.23 -17.00 -33.81
N SER A 13 15.47 -15.81 -33.25
CA SER A 13 15.38 -15.43 -31.82
C SER A 13 16.56 -15.76 -30.89
N LEU A 14 17.34 -14.73 -30.54
CA LEU A 14 17.53 -14.23 -29.16
C LEU A 14 18.71 -13.24 -29.15
N ILE A 15 18.40 -11.97 -29.30
CA ILE A 15 19.29 -10.87 -28.90
C ILE A 15 18.74 -10.36 -27.57
N ILE A 16 19.66 -10.10 -26.64
CA ILE A 16 19.51 -9.43 -25.34
C ILE A 16 19.18 -10.39 -24.18
N LEU A 17 20.20 -11.06 -23.63
CA LEU A 17 20.96 -10.51 -22.50
C LEU A 17 22.16 -11.43 -22.20
N SER A 18 23.24 -11.19 -22.93
CA SER A 18 24.56 -11.74 -22.66
C SER A 18 25.20 -11.00 -21.48
N LEU A 19 24.91 -11.40 -20.24
CA LEU A 19 25.77 -11.09 -19.10
C LEU A 19 25.76 -12.28 -18.11
N PHE A 20 26.87 -13.02 -18.15
CA PHE A 20 27.45 -13.87 -17.10
C PHE A 20 26.85 -15.25 -16.83
N SER A 21 27.25 -16.20 -17.67
CA SER A 21 27.70 -17.52 -17.21
C SER A 21 29.11 -17.41 -16.61
N SER A 22 29.21 -17.52 -15.28
CA SER A 22 30.37 -18.09 -14.57
C SER A 22 29.92 -18.53 -13.18
N CYS A 23 29.84 -19.84 -12.97
CA CYS A 23 29.64 -20.42 -11.64
C CYS A 23 30.91 -20.26 -10.79
N ALA A 24 30.70 -20.37 -9.47
CA ALA A 24 31.67 -20.58 -8.39
C ALA A 24 32.47 -19.35 -7.93
N ASP A 25 31.86 -18.57 -7.02
CA ASP A 25 32.38 -18.25 -5.68
C ASP A 25 31.60 -17.07 -5.09
N LEU A 26 30.35 -17.31 -4.70
CA LEU A 26 29.72 -16.49 -3.66
C LEU A 26 30.10 -17.12 -2.32
N SER A 27 31.32 -16.86 -1.84
CA SER A 27 31.65 -17.21 -0.47
C SER A 27 30.71 -16.45 0.46
N ILE A 28 30.04 -17.19 1.34
CA ILE A 28 29.21 -16.65 2.44
C ILE A 28 30.01 -15.62 3.26
N ASP A 29 31.34 -15.72 3.24
CA ASP A 29 32.24 -14.78 3.89
C ASP A 29 32.25 -13.39 3.23
N LYS A 30 32.12 -13.26 1.90
CA LYS A 30 31.95 -11.95 1.24
C LYS A 30 30.59 -11.29 1.51
N LEU A 31 29.54 -12.10 1.75
CA LEU A 31 28.23 -11.60 2.18
C LEU A 31 28.26 -11.17 3.66
N LYS A 32 28.94 -11.93 4.53
CA LYS A 32 29.16 -11.58 5.95
C LYS A 32 30.06 -10.33 6.10
N GLU A 33 31.06 -10.18 5.24
CA GLU A 33 31.94 -9.01 5.19
C GLU A 33 31.20 -7.75 4.71
N LYS A 34 30.30 -7.89 3.73
CA LYS A 34 29.39 -6.80 3.30
C LYS A 34 28.29 -6.45 4.32
N LEU A 35 27.89 -7.39 5.19
CA LEU A 35 26.85 -7.18 6.20
C LEU A 35 27.38 -6.55 7.50
N ASN A 36 28.70 -6.50 7.71
CA ASN A 36 29.39 -5.82 8.83
C ASN A 36 28.62 -5.77 10.17
N LEU A 37 28.06 -6.91 10.58
CA LEU A 37 27.40 -7.10 11.88
C LEU A 37 28.46 -7.34 12.96
N LYS A 38 29.37 -6.38 13.20
CA LYS A 38 30.26 -6.41 14.38
C LYS A 38 30.99 -5.11 14.73
N LYS A 39 30.41 -3.94 14.43
CA LYS A 39 30.68 -2.74 15.25
C LYS A 39 29.50 -2.52 16.18
N LYS A 40 29.70 -2.80 17.48
CA LYS A 40 28.79 -2.29 18.52
C LYS A 40 28.83 -0.78 18.39
N LYS A 41 27.73 -0.17 17.93
CA LYS A 41 27.59 1.29 17.93
C LYS A 41 27.83 1.76 19.35
N SER A 42 28.56 2.86 19.51
CA SER A 42 28.67 3.49 20.82
C SER A 42 27.28 3.93 21.28
N ILE A 43 27.07 3.98 22.60
CA ILE A 43 25.81 4.47 23.19
C ILE A 43 25.47 5.86 22.65
N ALA A 44 26.47 6.72 22.39
CA ALA A 44 26.27 8.04 21.81
C ALA A 44 25.74 7.99 20.36
N GLU A 45 26.26 7.09 19.52
CA GLU A 45 25.76 6.89 18.15
C GLU A 45 24.36 6.28 18.13
N GLU A 46 24.04 5.43 19.11
CA GLU A 46 22.71 4.83 19.26
C GLU A 46 21.68 5.87 19.74
N ILE A 47 22.05 6.72 20.71
CA ILE A 47 21.22 7.84 21.17
C ILE A 47 21.04 8.87 20.07
N LEU A 48 22.12 9.29 19.40
CA LEU A 48 22.04 10.27 18.31
C LEU A 48 21.21 9.73 17.15
N GLY A 49 21.42 8.47 16.76
CA GLY A 49 20.62 7.80 15.74
C GLY A 49 19.14 7.67 16.12
N SER A 50 18.84 7.47 17.41
CA SER A 50 17.46 7.43 17.90
C SER A 50 16.81 8.83 17.90
N LEU A 51 17.54 9.86 18.32
CA LEU A 51 17.05 11.25 18.32
C LEU A 51 16.83 11.77 16.90
N THR A 52 17.76 11.52 15.98
CA THR A 52 17.59 11.88 14.57
C THR A 52 16.43 11.10 13.94
N PHE A 53 16.28 9.81 14.26
CA PHE A 53 15.12 9.03 13.83
C PHE A 53 13.80 9.66 14.29
N VAL A 54 13.66 9.97 15.59
CA VAL A 54 12.44 10.59 16.14
C VAL A 54 12.17 11.93 15.46
N PHE A 55 13.17 12.79 15.33
CA PHE A 55 13.03 14.10 14.69
C PHE A 55 12.63 13.99 13.20
N TRP A 56 13.26 13.10 12.45
CA TRP A 56 12.95 12.91 11.03
C TRP A 56 11.62 12.22 10.78
N ALA A 57 11.25 11.26 11.62
CA ALA A 57 9.95 10.61 11.53
C ALA A 57 8.81 11.62 11.71
N GLU A 58 8.95 12.58 12.63
CA GLU A 58 7.98 13.67 12.82
C GLU A 58 7.93 14.70 11.69
N THR A 59 8.88 14.73 10.76
CA THR A 59 8.94 15.74 9.68
C THR A 59 8.77 15.15 8.28
N ASN A 60 8.81 13.82 8.15
CA ASN A 60 8.68 13.13 6.87
C ASN A 60 7.23 12.72 6.54
N HIS A 61 6.29 13.64 6.71
CA HIS A 61 4.92 13.50 6.27
C HIS A 61 4.39 14.86 5.80
N GLU A 62 3.39 14.87 4.91
CA GLU A 62 2.73 16.10 4.50
C GLU A 62 1.34 15.83 3.92
N LEU A 63 0.44 16.79 4.11
CA LEU A 63 -0.85 16.84 3.44
C LEU A 63 -0.79 17.89 2.31
N TYR A 64 -1.03 17.45 1.08
CA TYR A 64 -1.08 18.34 -0.09
C TYR A 64 -2.51 18.49 -0.61
N LYS A 65 -2.92 19.70 -0.96
CA LYS A 65 -4.06 19.95 -1.86
C LYS A 65 -3.57 19.77 -3.30
N PHE A 66 -4.29 18.97 -4.09
CA PHE A 66 -4.02 18.85 -5.52
C PHE A 66 -4.78 19.95 -6.28
N ILE A 67 -4.04 20.77 -7.03
CA ILE A 67 -4.54 21.91 -7.79
C ILE A 67 -4.24 21.66 -9.28
N PRO A 68 -5.22 21.20 -10.08
CA PRO A 68 -5.01 20.98 -11.50
C PRO A 68 -4.79 22.34 -12.20
N LEU A 69 -3.66 22.47 -12.89
CA LEU A 69 -3.27 23.70 -13.61
C LEU A 69 -3.89 23.83 -15.01
N ALA A 70 -4.63 22.80 -15.45
CA ALA A 70 -5.39 22.80 -16.69
C ALA A 70 -6.70 22.03 -16.52
N PRO A 71 -7.74 22.31 -17.33
CA PRO A 71 -9.04 21.62 -17.24
C PRO A 71 -8.99 20.12 -17.52
N VAL A 72 -7.95 19.63 -18.21
CA VAL A 72 -7.70 18.21 -18.45
C VAL A 72 -6.20 17.99 -18.38
N LEU A 73 -5.77 17.09 -17.49
CA LEU A 73 -4.37 16.68 -17.36
C LEU A 73 -4.27 15.18 -17.61
N LEU A 74 -3.33 14.79 -18.48
CA LEU A 74 -2.86 13.41 -18.54
C LEU A 74 -1.87 13.16 -17.40
N LYS A 75 -1.76 11.91 -16.94
CA LYS A 75 -0.82 11.57 -15.86
C LYS A 75 0.64 11.98 -16.14
N SER A 76 1.06 11.99 -17.40
CA SER A 76 2.38 12.45 -17.83
C SER A 76 2.62 13.95 -17.66
N GLN A 77 1.56 14.75 -17.52
CA GLN A 77 1.59 16.20 -17.36
C GLN A 77 1.51 16.65 -15.90
N ILE A 78 1.39 15.70 -14.97
CA ILE A 78 1.34 15.99 -13.54
C ILE A 78 2.76 16.28 -13.04
N SER A 79 2.92 17.34 -12.24
CA SER A 79 4.19 17.77 -11.65
C SER A 79 4.02 18.12 -10.16
N ALA A 80 5.13 18.31 -9.45
CA ALA A 80 5.11 18.69 -8.03
C ALA A 80 4.50 20.06 -7.76
N ASP A 81 4.37 20.93 -8.77
CA ASP A 81 3.82 22.28 -8.59
C ASP A 81 2.30 22.27 -8.36
N GLN A 82 1.62 21.19 -8.79
CA GLN A 82 0.19 20.98 -8.55
C GLN A 82 -0.11 20.50 -7.13
N PHE A 83 0.90 20.28 -6.29
CA PHE A 83 0.75 19.83 -4.91
C PHE A 83 1.10 20.98 -3.97
N ALA A 84 0.08 21.74 -3.55
CA ALA A 84 0.25 22.81 -2.57
C ALA A 84 0.14 22.23 -1.15
N VAL A 85 0.98 22.67 -0.21
CA VAL A 85 0.81 22.27 1.20
C VAL A 85 -0.57 22.72 1.66
N ALA A 86 -1.35 21.81 2.24
CA ALA A 86 -2.71 22.09 2.65
C ALA A 86 -2.71 23.06 3.84
N THR A 87 -3.51 24.12 3.73
CA THR A 87 -3.76 25.06 4.81
C THR A 87 -5.26 25.38 4.88
N PRO A 88 -5.80 25.85 6.03
CA PRO A 88 -7.21 26.20 6.15
C PRO A 88 -7.69 27.21 5.10
N GLU A 89 -6.83 28.12 4.66
CA GLU A 89 -7.16 29.21 3.71
C GLU A 89 -7.31 28.71 2.27
N LEU A 90 -6.74 27.54 1.95
CA LEU A 90 -6.83 26.96 0.61
C LEU A 90 -8.10 26.13 0.40
N LYS A 91 -8.93 25.92 1.43
CA LYS A 91 -10.14 25.09 1.36
C LYS A 91 -11.28 25.81 0.63
N GLU A 92 -12.08 25.03 -0.08
CA GLU A 92 -13.33 25.46 -0.69
C GLU A 92 -14.53 24.87 0.09
N ALA A 93 -15.75 25.36 -0.18
CA ALA A 93 -16.97 24.81 0.43
C ALA A 93 -17.44 23.53 -0.31
N LYS A 94 -16.60 22.50 -0.32
CA LYS A 94 -16.85 21.17 -0.92
C LYS A 94 -16.45 20.06 0.06
N SER A 95 -16.96 18.85 -0.12
CA SER A 95 -16.46 17.69 0.64
C SER A 95 -15.02 17.37 0.23
N LYS A 96 -14.24 16.72 1.10
CA LYS A 96 -12.82 16.41 0.81
C LYS A 96 -12.62 14.93 0.55
N ILE A 97 -11.84 14.59 -0.47
CA ILE A 97 -11.26 13.25 -0.63
C ILE A 97 -9.76 13.36 -0.37
N VAL A 98 -9.25 12.59 0.58
CA VAL A 98 -7.81 12.49 0.88
C VAL A 98 -7.31 11.13 0.40
N LEU A 99 -6.43 11.13 -0.59
CA LEU A 99 -5.76 9.94 -1.10
C LEU A 99 -4.59 9.56 -0.20
N ILE A 100 -4.57 8.31 0.27
CA ILE A 100 -3.52 7.80 1.18
C ILE A 100 -2.88 6.57 0.58
N HIS A 101 -1.61 6.70 0.19
CA HIS A 101 -0.87 5.63 -0.48
C HIS A 101 -0.49 4.48 0.45
N GLY A 102 -0.11 3.35 -0.16
CA GLY A 102 0.42 2.17 0.54
C GLY A 102 1.92 2.23 0.82
N TRP A 103 2.50 1.07 1.14
CA TRP A 103 3.93 0.90 1.42
C TRP A 103 4.83 1.40 0.28
N ASP A 104 5.93 2.10 0.62
CA ASP A 104 7.03 2.39 -0.32
C ASP A 104 8.25 1.52 0.03
N PHE A 105 8.57 0.59 -0.85
CA PHE A 105 9.67 -0.37 -0.69
C PHE A 105 11.07 0.27 -0.71
N LYS A 106 11.19 1.52 -1.14
CA LYS A 106 12.47 2.24 -1.21
C LYS A 106 12.80 2.98 0.07
N GLU A 107 11.81 3.27 0.91
CA GLU A 107 11.98 4.11 2.08
C GLU A 107 12.45 3.31 3.30
N LYS A 108 13.52 3.78 3.96
CA LYS A 108 14.03 3.19 5.20
C LYS A 108 13.95 4.18 6.36
N ASN A 109 13.83 3.63 7.57
CA ASN A 109 13.74 4.42 8.80
C ASN A 109 14.95 5.33 9.04
N ILE A 110 16.13 4.92 8.56
CA ILE A 110 17.38 5.68 8.73
C ILE A 110 17.59 6.75 7.67
N ASP A 111 16.73 6.81 6.65
CA ASP A 111 16.88 7.78 5.57
C ASP A 111 16.51 9.19 6.09
N PRO A 112 17.16 10.25 5.59
CA PRO A 112 16.75 11.61 5.91
C PRO A 112 15.33 11.89 5.41
N PRO A 113 14.64 12.92 5.93
CA PRO A 113 13.36 13.35 5.39
C PRO A 113 13.49 13.63 3.90
N THR A 114 12.50 13.17 3.16
CA THR A 114 12.44 13.35 1.71
C THR A 114 11.96 14.76 1.37
N ASP A 115 12.48 15.33 0.29
CA ASP A 115 12.02 16.61 -0.22
C ASP A 115 10.61 16.51 -0.85
N LYS A 116 10.03 17.65 -1.20
CA LYS A 116 8.71 17.70 -1.84
C LYS A 116 8.65 16.85 -3.12
N PHE A 117 9.70 16.86 -3.94
CA PHE A 117 9.71 16.15 -5.23
C PHE A 117 9.65 14.64 -5.03
N THR A 118 10.42 14.13 -4.09
CA THR A 118 10.43 12.70 -3.74
C THR A 118 9.10 12.28 -3.12
N LYS A 119 8.56 13.08 -2.19
CA LYS A 119 7.22 12.89 -1.61
C LYS A 119 6.13 12.79 -2.68
N VAL A 120 6.10 13.75 -3.62
CA VAL A 120 5.15 13.76 -4.72
C VAL A 120 5.37 12.57 -5.66
N SER A 121 6.62 12.22 -5.98
CA SER A 121 6.94 11.05 -6.80
C SER A 121 6.35 9.76 -6.21
N ASN A 122 6.48 9.58 -4.89
CA ASN A 122 5.94 8.43 -4.18
C ASN A 122 4.40 8.37 -4.23
N LEU A 123 3.74 9.51 -4.01
CA LEU A 123 2.29 9.62 -4.14
C LEU A 123 1.81 9.24 -5.54
N ARG A 124 2.47 9.79 -6.55
CA ARG A 124 2.16 9.58 -7.97
C ARG A 124 2.33 8.13 -8.41
N GLY A 125 3.30 7.41 -7.84
CA GLY A 125 3.47 5.98 -8.07
C GLY A 125 2.23 5.13 -7.74
N THR A 126 1.35 5.63 -6.88
CA THR A 126 0.05 4.99 -6.56
C THR A 126 -1.12 5.70 -7.23
N TRP A 127 -1.12 7.03 -7.27
CA TRP A 127 -2.33 7.81 -7.52
C TRP A 127 -2.38 8.53 -8.88
N ASP A 128 -1.38 8.40 -9.76
CA ASP A 128 -1.37 9.09 -11.06
C ASP A 128 -2.66 8.89 -11.87
N ASP A 129 -3.17 7.65 -11.90
CA ASP A 129 -4.42 7.33 -12.58
C ASP A 129 -5.65 8.00 -11.93
N ALA A 130 -5.71 8.08 -10.59
CA ALA A 130 -6.79 8.78 -9.88
C ALA A 130 -6.72 10.31 -10.07
N LEU A 131 -5.50 10.87 -10.10
CA LEU A 131 -5.27 12.30 -10.32
C LEU A 131 -5.64 12.72 -11.75
N GLU A 132 -5.34 11.88 -12.74
CA GLU A 132 -5.80 12.06 -14.12
C GLU A 132 -7.33 12.04 -14.21
N ILE A 133 -7.97 11.03 -13.60
CA ILE A 133 -9.44 10.92 -13.57
C ILE A 133 -10.09 12.14 -12.90
N TYR A 134 -9.53 12.58 -11.78
CA TYR A 134 -9.99 13.79 -11.09
C TYR A 134 -9.85 15.03 -11.97
N SER A 135 -8.70 15.19 -12.63
CA SER A 135 -8.44 16.33 -13.52
C SER A 135 -9.38 16.32 -14.73
N GLN A 136 -9.84 15.15 -15.19
CA GLN A 136 -10.84 15.02 -16.26
C GLN A 136 -12.28 15.25 -15.77
N ASN A 137 -12.46 15.52 -14.47
CA ASN A 137 -13.76 15.65 -13.82
C ASN A 137 -14.72 14.49 -14.11
N LEU A 138 -14.18 13.26 -14.22
CA LEU A 138 -15.00 12.08 -14.45
C LEU A 138 -16.05 11.95 -13.34
N SER A 139 -17.30 11.71 -13.72
CA SER A 139 -18.42 11.56 -12.78
C SER A 139 -18.59 12.77 -11.84
N GLY A 140 -18.14 13.96 -12.26
CA GLY A 140 -18.29 15.21 -11.51
C GLY A 140 -17.40 15.32 -10.26
N VAL A 141 -16.36 14.49 -10.13
CA VAL A 141 -15.56 14.42 -8.91
C VAL A 141 -14.89 15.76 -8.55
N GLN A 142 -14.37 16.52 -9.52
CA GLN A 142 -13.74 17.82 -9.28
C GLN A 142 -14.79 18.91 -8.99
N THR A 143 -15.99 18.76 -9.53
CA THR A 143 -17.11 19.65 -9.22
C THR A 143 -17.56 19.50 -7.77
N ASN A 144 -17.63 18.26 -7.28
CA ASN A 144 -18.24 17.94 -5.99
C ASN A 144 -17.23 17.86 -4.83
N TYR A 145 -15.96 17.58 -5.13
CA TYR A 145 -14.93 17.31 -4.11
C TYR A 145 -13.69 18.16 -4.34
N GLU A 146 -13.01 18.50 -3.25
CA GLU A 146 -11.60 18.84 -3.29
C GLU A 146 -10.75 17.59 -3.09
N LEU A 147 -9.65 17.48 -3.86
CA LEU A 147 -8.73 16.36 -3.77
C LEU A 147 -7.46 16.75 -3.01
N TYR A 148 -7.14 15.94 -2.01
CA TYR A 148 -5.93 16.03 -1.22
C TYR A 148 -5.17 14.72 -1.29
N THR A 149 -3.88 14.76 -0.97
CA THR A 149 -3.03 13.58 -0.88
C THR A 149 -2.20 13.65 0.39
N PHE A 150 -2.08 12.53 1.09
CA PHE A 150 -1.24 12.44 2.28
C PHE A 150 -0.09 11.48 2.04
N THR A 151 1.12 11.97 2.29
CA THR A 151 2.35 11.18 2.25
C THR A 151 2.96 11.11 3.63
N TYR A 152 3.62 9.99 3.91
CA TYR A 152 4.16 9.68 5.22
C TYR A 152 5.32 8.70 5.09
N ARG A 153 6.10 8.59 6.16
CA ARG A 153 7.17 7.60 6.27
C ARG A 153 6.59 6.21 6.44
N THR A 154 6.48 5.47 5.35
CA THR A 154 5.90 4.12 5.35
C THR A 154 6.72 3.17 6.21
N SER A 155 8.03 3.38 6.30
CA SER A 155 8.93 2.56 7.14
C SER A 155 8.68 2.63 8.66
N ASP A 156 7.96 3.66 9.14
CA ASP A 156 7.60 3.84 10.55
C ASP A 156 6.27 3.13 10.89
N TYR A 157 5.99 2.95 12.18
CA TYR A 157 4.80 2.27 12.67
C TYR A 157 3.50 2.88 12.08
N VAL A 158 2.53 2.01 11.80
CA VAL A 158 1.20 2.42 11.33
C VAL A 158 0.54 3.37 12.32
N GLU A 159 0.70 3.13 13.62
CA GLU A 159 0.15 3.97 14.69
C GLU A 159 0.68 5.41 14.63
N ASN A 160 2.00 5.56 14.48
CA ASN A 160 2.64 6.87 14.36
C ASN A 160 2.14 7.62 13.12
N ASN A 161 2.01 6.91 12.01
CA ASN A 161 1.50 7.49 10.76
C ASN A 161 0.01 7.84 10.87
N GLY A 162 -0.79 7.05 11.59
CA GLY A 162 -2.19 7.34 11.89
C GLY A 162 -2.34 8.61 12.73
N ARG A 163 -1.52 8.76 13.77
CA ARG A 163 -1.45 10.00 14.55
C ARG A 163 -1.10 11.21 13.68
N ARG A 164 -0.03 11.12 12.89
CA ARG A 164 0.42 12.22 12.00
C ARG A 164 -0.65 12.61 11.00
N LEU A 165 -1.35 11.63 10.44
CA LEU A 165 -2.49 11.89 9.55
C LEU A 165 -3.56 12.70 10.27
N ILE A 166 -4.05 12.24 11.43
CA ILE A 166 -5.11 12.98 12.12
C ILE A 166 -4.66 14.35 12.63
N ASP A 167 -3.41 14.50 13.07
CA ASP A 167 -2.84 15.80 13.47
C ASP A 167 -2.87 16.78 12.29
N LYS A 168 -2.47 16.33 11.09
CA LYS A 168 -2.54 17.15 9.86
C LYS A 168 -3.97 17.47 9.47
N LEU A 169 -4.87 16.49 9.51
CA LEU A 169 -6.28 16.73 9.19
C LEU A 169 -6.91 17.74 10.15
N ASN A 170 -6.66 17.63 11.46
CA ASN A 170 -7.17 18.60 12.45
C ASN A 170 -6.59 20.00 12.28
N SER A 171 -5.35 20.13 11.78
CA SER A 171 -4.73 21.44 11.53
C SER A 171 -5.34 22.18 10.34
N VAL A 172 -6.00 21.47 9.43
CA VAL A 172 -6.54 22.02 8.18
C VAL A 172 -8.07 22.03 8.19
N PHE A 173 -8.69 20.97 8.69
CA PHE A 173 -10.12 20.69 8.57
C PHE A 173 -10.85 20.77 9.92
N THR A 174 -12.16 20.94 9.80
CA THR A 174 -13.15 20.93 10.88
C THR A 174 -14.19 19.85 10.60
N ALA A 175 -15.03 19.50 11.59
CA ALA A 175 -16.10 18.52 11.42
C ALA A 175 -17.03 18.82 10.21
N ASN A 176 -17.21 20.10 9.87
CA ASN A 176 -18.06 20.53 8.77
C ASN A 176 -17.46 20.26 7.37
N ASP A 177 -16.15 20.01 7.27
CA ASP A 177 -15.47 19.82 6.00
C ASP A 177 -15.73 18.44 5.36
N LYS A 178 -16.25 17.47 6.14
CA LYS A 178 -16.55 16.09 5.71
C LYS A 178 -15.40 15.43 4.94
N VAL A 179 -14.39 14.94 5.68
CA VAL A 179 -13.20 14.34 5.07
C VAL A 179 -13.41 12.84 4.82
N ILE A 180 -13.40 12.42 3.55
CA ILE A 180 -13.39 11.01 3.15
C ILE A 180 -11.95 10.58 2.87
N LEU A 181 -11.50 9.55 3.55
CA LEU A 181 -10.19 8.94 3.33
C LEU A 181 -10.32 7.83 2.30
N LEU A 182 -9.72 8.00 1.13
CA LEU A 182 -9.62 6.98 0.09
C LEU A 182 -8.20 6.39 0.11
N ALA A 183 -8.07 5.20 0.65
CA ALA A 183 -6.78 4.70 1.10
C ALA A 183 -6.43 3.35 0.47
N HIS A 184 -5.19 3.19 0.00
CA HIS A 184 -4.73 1.95 -0.63
C HIS A 184 -3.77 1.18 0.27
N SER A 185 -3.92 -0.16 0.32
CA SER A 185 -2.97 -1.05 1.01
C SER A 185 -2.74 -0.63 2.47
N MET A 186 -1.48 -0.48 2.92
CA MET A 186 -1.10 0.05 4.24
C MET A 186 -1.81 1.37 4.58
N GLY A 187 -2.08 2.22 3.60
CA GLY A 187 -2.77 3.50 3.80
C GLY A 187 -4.13 3.34 4.47
N GLY A 188 -4.86 2.24 4.25
CA GLY A 188 -6.12 2.00 4.94
C GLY A 188 -5.96 1.60 6.41
N LEU A 189 -4.84 0.95 6.77
CA LEU A 189 -4.48 0.73 8.18
C LEU A 189 -4.12 2.05 8.86
N VAL A 190 -3.37 2.93 8.17
CA VAL A 190 -3.06 4.29 8.63
C VAL A 190 -4.34 5.12 8.80
N SER A 191 -5.27 5.03 7.86
CA SER A 191 -6.57 5.72 7.91
C SER A 191 -7.43 5.24 9.07
N ARG A 192 -7.50 3.92 9.27
CA ARG A 192 -8.24 3.33 10.40
C ARG A 192 -7.57 3.70 11.72
N SER A 193 -6.23 3.66 11.78
CA SER A 193 -5.48 4.15 12.95
C SER A 193 -5.84 5.60 13.28
N ALA A 194 -5.82 6.50 12.29
CA ALA A 194 -6.20 7.91 12.45
C ALA A 194 -7.65 8.08 12.93
N LEU A 195 -8.60 7.32 12.38
CA LEU A 195 -10.01 7.34 12.76
C LEU A 195 -10.22 7.02 14.25
N TYR A 196 -9.47 6.05 14.77
CA TYR A 196 -9.56 5.57 16.15
C TYR A 196 -8.59 6.29 17.12
N HIS A 197 -7.63 7.06 16.61
CA HIS A 197 -6.63 7.73 17.43
C HIS A 197 -7.27 8.76 18.37
N GLN A 198 -6.73 8.88 19.59
CA GLN A 198 -7.21 9.83 20.61
C GLN A 198 -7.16 11.31 20.17
N ASN A 199 -6.25 11.64 19.24
CA ASN A 199 -6.15 12.98 18.66
C ASN A 199 -7.28 13.28 17.66
N ASN A 200 -8.14 12.32 17.30
CA ASN A 200 -9.33 12.59 16.49
C ASN A 200 -10.42 13.30 17.32
N THR A 201 -10.09 14.47 17.89
CA THR A 201 -10.96 15.25 18.78
C THR A 201 -11.96 16.12 18.03
N ASN A 202 -11.62 16.52 16.80
CA ASN A 202 -12.48 17.36 15.95
C ASN A 202 -13.42 16.54 15.08
N ASP A 203 -13.34 15.21 15.14
CA ASP A 203 -14.11 14.24 14.36
C ASP A 203 -14.18 14.54 12.86
N VAL A 204 -13.05 14.95 12.27
CA VAL A 204 -12.99 15.44 10.88
C VAL A 204 -13.15 14.35 9.82
N ILE A 205 -12.81 13.09 10.15
CA ILE A 205 -12.83 11.96 9.21
C ILE A 205 -14.24 11.39 9.14
N ASP A 206 -14.99 11.69 8.09
CA ASP A 206 -16.37 11.23 7.90
C ASP A 206 -16.44 9.73 7.57
N PHE A 207 -15.63 9.29 6.60
CA PHE A 207 -15.57 7.88 6.18
C PHE A 207 -14.17 7.46 5.73
N VAL A 208 -13.89 6.17 5.86
CA VAL A 208 -12.70 5.50 5.32
C VAL A 208 -13.16 4.50 4.26
N VAL A 209 -12.74 4.72 3.02
CA VAL A 209 -12.89 3.78 1.91
C VAL A 209 -11.52 3.19 1.61
N SER A 210 -11.33 1.92 1.94
CA SER A 210 -10.06 1.23 1.78
C SER A 210 -10.03 0.37 0.52
N LEU A 211 -8.90 0.34 -0.16
CA LEU A 211 -8.65 -0.38 -1.40
C LEU A 211 -7.50 -1.37 -1.18
N GLY A 212 -7.81 -2.67 -1.04
CA GLY A 212 -6.82 -3.72 -0.84
C GLY A 212 -6.08 -3.64 0.51
N THR A 213 -6.72 -3.11 1.55
CA THR A 213 -6.06 -2.91 2.84
C THR A 213 -5.88 -4.22 3.61
N PRO A 214 -4.65 -4.54 4.07
CA PRO A 214 -4.41 -5.75 4.84
C PRO A 214 -4.84 -5.60 6.30
N TYR A 215 -6.15 -5.64 6.60
CA TYR A 215 -6.64 -5.41 7.97
C TYR A 215 -6.16 -6.46 8.98
N LEU A 216 -5.94 -7.70 8.55
CA LEU A 216 -5.32 -8.76 9.35
C LEU A 216 -3.82 -8.91 9.00
N GLY A 217 -3.24 -8.01 8.22
CA GLY A 217 -1.88 -8.11 7.70
C GLY A 217 -1.80 -8.91 6.40
N SER A 218 -0.60 -9.03 5.85
CA SER A 218 -0.27 -9.86 4.69
C SER A 218 0.54 -11.07 5.14
N PRO A 219 0.23 -12.29 4.64
CA PRO A 219 1.08 -13.46 4.90
C PRO A 219 2.55 -13.22 4.51
N PHE A 220 2.80 -12.42 3.49
CA PHE A 220 4.16 -12.08 3.06
C PHE A 220 4.96 -11.29 4.08
N ALA A 221 4.33 -10.60 5.03
CA ALA A 221 5.03 -9.88 6.09
C ALA A 221 5.24 -10.73 7.37
N SER A 222 4.74 -11.97 7.39
CA SER A 222 4.91 -12.90 8.51
C SER A 222 6.08 -13.84 8.27
N SER A 223 7.08 -13.80 9.16
CA SER A 223 8.25 -14.70 9.09
C SER A 223 7.86 -16.19 9.12
N SER A 224 6.84 -16.57 9.90
CA SER A 224 6.34 -17.95 9.97
C SER A 224 5.78 -18.45 8.65
N TYR A 225 5.25 -17.56 7.81
CA TYR A 225 4.75 -17.90 6.48
C TYR A 225 5.86 -17.78 5.43
N GLN A 226 6.71 -16.75 5.50
CA GLN A 226 7.87 -16.56 4.62
C GLN A 226 8.82 -17.75 4.60
N GLY A 227 9.04 -18.41 5.75
CA GLY A 227 9.90 -19.59 5.85
C GLY A 227 9.52 -20.73 4.89
N SER A 228 8.27 -20.77 4.45
CA SER A 228 7.79 -21.76 3.46
C SER A 228 8.28 -21.49 2.03
N PHE A 229 8.90 -20.32 1.76
CA PHE A 229 9.33 -19.88 0.43
C PHE A 229 10.86 -19.80 0.23
N GLY A 230 11.65 -20.23 1.21
CA GLY A 230 13.12 -20.24 1.13
C GLY A 230 13.72 -18.86 0.83
N THR A 231 14.66 -18.78 -0.11
CA THR A 231 15.40 -17.54 -0.46
C THR A 231 14.51 -16.38 -0.89
N LEU A 232 13.33 -16.66 -1.47
CA LEU A 232 12.39 -15.59 -1.79
C LEU A 232 11.74 -15.02 -0.52
N GLY A 233 11.45 -15.87 0.47
CA GLY A 233 11.00 -15.45 1.79
C GLY A 233 12.01 -14.51 2.46
N ASP A 234 13.30 -14.81 2.35
CA ASP A 234 14.37 -13.94 2.89
C ASP A 234 14.39 -12.56 2.22
N LEU A 235 14.20 -12.49 0.90
CA LEU A 235 14.13 -11.23 0.16
C LEU A 235 12.93 -10.39 0.60
N ILE A 236 11.77 -11.02 0.72
CA ILE A 236 10.54 -10.35 1.18
C ILE A 236 10.73 -9.87 2.62
N GLY A 237 11.28 -10.70 3.50
CA GLY A 237 11.58 -10.33 4.89
C GLY A 237 12.56 -9.15 5.00
N PHE A 238 13.56 -9.08 4.12
CA PHE A 238 14.43 -7.90 4.03
C PHE A 238 13.66 -6.64 3.63
N MET A 239 12.71 -6.74 2.70
CA MET A 239 11.88 -5.62 2.25
C MET A 239 10.89 -5.15 3.32
N THR A 240 10.36 -6.06 4.15
CA THR A 240 9.41 -5.74 5.22
C THR A 240 10.05 -5.58 6.60
N GLY A 241 11.39 -5.59 6.70
CA GLY A 241 12.13 -5.60 7.98
C GLY A 241 12.10 -4.29 8.79
N THR A 242 11.41 -3.27 8.29
CA THR A 242 11.18 -1.98 8.95
C THR A 242 10.03 -2.08 9.98
N GLN A 243 9.78 -1.02 10.75
CA GLN A 243 8.73 -1.05 11.77
C GLN A 243 7.33 -1.09 11.16
N GLY A 244 7.06 -0.22 10.18
CA GLY A 244 5.81 -0.28 9.44
C GLY A 244 5.62 -1.60 8.69
N GLY A 245 6.70 -2.22 8.21
CA GLY A 245 6.65 -3.49 7.49
C GLY A 245 6.28 -4.65 8.42
N LYS A 246 6.76 -4.61 9.66
CA LYS A 246 6.36 -5.54 10.72
C LYS A 246 4.90 -5.34 11.13
N ASP A 247 4.39 -4.12 11.13
CA ASP A 247 2.97 -3.86 11.39
C ASP A 247 2.05 -4.44 10.30
N LEU A 248 2.60 -4.78 9.13
CA LEU A 248 1.87 -5.52 8.09
C LEU A 248 1.87 -7.04 8.30
N ALA A 249 2.61 -7.56 9.27
CA ALA A 249 2.63 -9.01 9.55
C ALA A 249 1.23 -9.52 9.87
N TYR A 250 0.90 -10.68 9.32
CA TYR A 250 -0.39 -11.32 9.48
C TYR A 250 -0.69 -11.62 10.95
N THR A 251 -1.95 -11.51 11.35
CA THR A 251 -2.46 -11.92 12.65
C THR A 251 -3.69 -12.79 12.51
N ASN A 252 -3.77 -13.81 13.35
CA ASN A 252 -4.95 -14.66 13.42
C ASN A 252 -6.11 -14.01 14.20
N ALA A 253 -5.93 -12.78 14.70
CA ALA A 253 -6.96 -11.96 15.32
C ALA A 253 -7.69 -12.66 16.50
N PHE A 254 -6.93 -13.48 17.25
CA PHE A 254 -7.43 -14.31 18.36
C PHE A 254 -8.03 -13.49 19.51
N GLY A 255 -7.65 -12.21 19.64
CA GLY A 255 -8.17 -11.31 20.67
C GLY A 255 -9.54 -10.70 20.36
N THR A 256 -10.14 -11.02 19.21
CA THR A 256 -11.38 -10.39 18.76
C THR A 256 -12.62 -11.21 19.09
N SER A 257 -13.78 -10.55 19.23
CA SER A 257 -15.06 -11.18 19.57
C SER A 257 -15.82 -11.74 18.34
N TYR A 258 -15.28 -11.57 17.14
CA TYR A 258 -15.88 -11.99 15.87
C TYR A 258 -14.99 -13.02 15.17
N VAL A 259 -15.50 -13.71 14.17
CA VAL A 259 -14.79 -14.83 13.54
C VAL A 259 -13.65 -14.33 12.65
N VAL A 260 -12.43 -14.76 12.96
CA VAL A 260 -11.18 -14.42 12.25
C VAL A 260 -10.10 -15.49 12.46
N PRO A 261 -9.25 -15.70 11.45
CA PRO A 261 -9.62 -16.21 10.13
C PRO A 261 -10.54 -17.46 10.20
N LEU A 262 -10.90 -18.04 9.05
CA LEU A 262 -11.34 -19.44 9.05
C LEU A 262 -10.19 -20.34 9.54
N PRO A 263 -10.44 -21.43 10.28
CA PRO A 263 -9.36 -22.30 10.75
C PRO A 263 -8.41 -22.80 9.66
N SER A 264 -8.91 -22.98 8.42
CA SER A 264 -8.12 -23.35 7.24
C SER A 264 -7.13 -22.28 6.76
N GLU A 265 -7.24 -21.06 7.28
CA GLU A 265 -6.45 -19.88 6.91
C GLU A 265 -5.57 -19.41 8.07
N TYR A 266 -5.50 -20.17 9.16
CA TYR A 266 -4.59 -19.89 10.28
C TYR A 266 -3.15 -20.10 9.86
N ILE A 267 -2.36 -19.05 10.04
CA ILE A 267 -0.91 -19.12 9.89
C ILE A 267 -0.35 -19.45 11.27
N ASP A 268 0.35 -20.57 11.40
CA ASP A 268 0.92 -20.98 12.68
C ASP A 268 1.86 -19.91 13.26
N GLY A 269 1.71 -19.63 14.55
CA GLY A 269 2.43 -18.58 15.26
C GLY A 269 2.19 -17.14 14.79
N ALA A 270 1.30 -16.88 13.83
CA ALA A 270 1.05 -15.53 13.33
C ALA A 270 0.29 -14.68 14.36
N TYR A 271 0.95 -13.64 14.84
CA TYR A 271 0.41 -12.71 15.82
C TYR A 271 1.02 -11.33 15.65
N ASN A 272 0.17 -10.32 15.51
CA ASN A 272 0.55 -8.91 15.42
C ASN A 272 -0.24 -8.12 16.45
N LEU A 273 0.39 -7.82 17.58
CA LEU A 273 -0.23 -7.15 18.72
C LEU A 273 -0.88 -5.79 18.35
N TYR A 274 -0.34 -5.07 17.38
CA TYR A 274 -0.92 -3.80 16.97
C TYR A 274 -2.22 -4.03 16.18
N LEU A 275 -2.20 -4.92 15.18
CA LEU A 275 -3.40 -5.26 14.43
C LEU A 275 -4.48 -5.87 15.31
N GLU A 276 -4.13 -6.73 16.27
CA GLU A 276 -5.07 -7.28 17.27
C GLU A 276 -5.80 -6.17 18.03
N ARG A 277 -5.06 -5.16 18.53
CA ARG A 277 -5.64 -4.01 19.25
C ARG A 277 -6.54 -3.18 18.34
N LEU A 278 -6.06 -2.86 17.14
CA LEU A 278 -6.84 -2.09 16.17
C LEU A 278 -8.11 -2.85 15.76
N LEU A 279 -8.03 -4.16 15.58
CA LEU A 279 -9.14 -5.06 15.27
C LEU A 279 -10.09 -5.28 16.44
N ALA A 280 -9.66 -5.14 17.70
CA ALA A 280 -10.55 -5.24 18.85
C ALA A 280 -11.52 -4.05 18.94
N ASP A 281 -11.07 -2.83 18.59
CA ASP A 281 -11.93 -1.65 18.60
C ASP A 281 -12.94 -1.67 17.44
N SER A 282 -14.21 -1.47 17.76
CA SER A 282 -15.34 -1.48 16.82
C SER A 282 -16.21 -0.23 16.87
N SER A 283 -15.84 0.76 17.69
CA SER A 283 -16.67 1.93 17.96
C SER A 283 -16.97 2.81 16.73
N LYS A 284 -16.20 2.67 15.63
CA LYS A 284 -16.31 3.50 14.42
C LYS A 284 -16.35 2.69 13.12
N ASP A 285 -16.59 1.38 13.15
CA ASP A 285 -16.58 0.56 11.92
C ASP A 285 -17.72 0.87 10.95
N ALA A 286 -18.80 1.47 11.44
CA ALA A 286 -19.86 2.02 10.60
C ALA A 286 -19.36 3.13 9.66
N ARG A 287 -18.13 3.62 9.83
CA ARG A 287 -17.47 4.61 8.95
C ARG A 287 -16.44 3.99 8.02
N VAL A 288 -16.36 2.66 7.95
CA VAL A 288 -15.36 1.95 7.14
C VAL A 288 -16.06 1.15 6.04
N THR A 289 -15.50 1.20 4.84
CA THR A 289 -15.90 0.39 3.68
C THR A 289 -14.66 -0.19 3.04
N ALA A 290 -14.68 -1.50 2.75
CA ALA A 290 -13.52 -2.24 2.28
C ALA A 290 -13.73 -2.81 0.87
N PHE A 291 -12.98 -2.28 -0.10
CA PHE A 291 -12.74 -2.91 -1.39
C PHE A 291 -11.56 -3.86 -1.27
N TYR A 292 -11.71 -5.10 -1.72
CA TYR A 292 -10.67 -6.11 -1.66
C TYR A 292 -10.62 -6.96 -2.94
N GLY A 293 -9.41 -7.38 -3.31
CA GLY A 293 -9.20 -8.21 -4.50
C GLY A 293 -9.33 -9.70 -4.19
N ALA A 294 -9.85 -10.43 -5.17
CA ALA A 294 -9.99 -11.87 -5.20
C ALA A 294 -9.72 -12.32 -6.64
N MET A 295 -8.42 -12.39 -7.00
CA MET A 295 -8.00 -12.80 -8.33
C MET A 295 -8.57 -14.18 -8.66
N SER A 296 -9.35 -14.25 -9.73
CA SER A 296 -10.01 -15.48 -10.20
C SER A 296 -9.01 -16.52 -10.73
N VAL A 297 -7.87 -16.04 -11.21
CA VAL A 297 -6.70 -16.81 -11.64
C VAL A 297 -5.43 -16.06 -11.27
N CYS A 298 -4.33 -16.76 -10.98
CA CYS A 298 -3.05 -16.10 -10.76
C CYS A 298 -2.33 -15.80 -12.08
N ASN A 299 -2.07 -16.84 -12.88
CA ASN A 299 -1.36 -16.68 -14.16
C ASN A 299 -2.32 -16.21 -15.27
N GLY A 300 -1.90 -15.20 -16.04
CA GLY A 300 -2.71 -14.65 -17.13
C GLY A 300 -3.89 -13.78 -16.68
N HIS A 301 -3.94 -13.39 -15.41
CA HIS A 301 -4.94 -12.43 -14.92
C HIS A 301 -4.84 -11.11 -15.69
N ALA A 302 -5.98 -10.61 -16.16
CA ALA A 302 -6.01 -9.53 -17.13
C ALA A 302 -5.59 -8.19 -16.52
N GLY A 303 -4.55 -7.57 -17.09
CA GLY A 303 -3.97 -6.32 -16.59
C GLY A 303 -3.06 -6.48 -15.38
N SER A 304 -2.89 -7.70 -14.84
CA SER A 304 -2.06 -7.88 -13.67
C SER A 304 -0.57 -7.68 -13.93
N ASP A 305 0.12 -7.04 -12.99
CA ASP A 305 1.59 -7.02 -13.00
C ASP A 305 2.17 -8.38 -12.59
N SER A 306 3.33 -8.72 -13.13
CA SER A 306 4.01 -9.99 -12.85
C SER A 306 4.22 -10.24 -11.36
N ILE A 307 4.52 -9.19 -10.58
CA ILE A 307 4.73 -9.32 -9.13
C ILE A 307 3.48 -9.83 -8.39
N TYR A 308 2.28 -9.41 -8.79
CA TYR A 308 1.03 -9.84 -8.14
C TYR A 308 0.59 -11.23 -8.61
N THR A 309 0.79 -11.57 -9.88
CA THR A 309 0.55 -12.94 -10.37
C THR A 309 1.48 -13.96 -9.68
N ILE A 310 2.75 -13.58 -9.47
CA ILE A 310 3.73 -14.36 -8.71
C ILE A 310 3.28 -14.48 -7.25
N GLY A 311 2.94 -13.37 -6.61
CA GLY A 311 2.46 -13.35 -5.23
C GLY A 311 1.19 -14.20 -5.04
N CYS A 312 0.23 -14.11 -5.96
CA CYS A 312 -0.98 -14.94 -5.97
C CYS A 312 -0.62 -16.43 -6.04
N THR A 313 0.36 -16.79 -6.88
CA THR A 313 0.82 -18.19 -7.02
C THR A 313 1.45 -18.69 -5.71
N PHE A 314 2.28 -17.89 -5.06
CA PHE A 314 2.86 -18.24 -3.76
C PHE A 314 1.81 -18.37 -2.65
N LEU A 315 0.85 -17.46 -2.59
CA LEU A 315 -0.26 -17.53 -1.64
C LEU A 315 -1.15 -18.75 -1.92
N SER A 316 -1.36 -19.10 -3.19
CA SER A 316 -2.17 -20.27 -3.57
C SER A 316 -1.50 -21.60 -3.21
N ASN A 317 -0.18 -21.68 -3.35
CA ASN A 317 0.59 -22.90 -3.08
C ASN A 317 1.16 -22.97 -1.66
N GLY A 318 0.94 -21.94 -0.84
CA GLY A 318 1.43 -21.88 0.54
C GLY A 318 0.63 -22.76 1.50
N SER A 319 1.08 -22.77 2.76
CA SER A 319 0.42 -23.48 3.86
C SER A 319 0.26 -22.52 5.06
N PRO A 320 -0.97 -22.10 5.40
CA PRO A 320 -2.24 -22.41 4.74
C PRO A 320 -2.32 -21.87 3.30
N SER A 321 -3.15 -22.51 2.47
CA SER A 321 -3.37 -22.10 1.07
C SER A 321 -4.44 -21.01 0.97
N PHE A 322 -4.16 -19.98 0.16
CA PHE A 322 -5.09 -18.91 -0.20
C PHE A 322 -5.45 -18.91 -1.68
N ALA A 323 -5.61 -20.11 -2.26
CA ALA A 323 -5.98 -20.27 -3.66
C ALA A 323 -7.30 -19.53 -3.97
N ASN A 324 -7.29 -18.69 -5.00
CA ASN A 324 -8.40 -17.82 -5.44
C ASN A 324 -8.95 -16.90 -4.32
N LYS A 325 -8.12 -16.60 -3.32
CA LYS A 325 -8.48 -15.82 -2.13
C LYS A 325 -7.46 -14.73 -1.84
N SER A 326 -6.87 -14.12 -2.87
CA SER A 326 -5.97 -12.98 -2.68
C SER A 326 -5.97 -12.03 -3.87
N ASP A 327 -5.44 -10.84 -3.66
CA ASP A 327 -5.12 -9.85 -4.70
C ASP A 327 -3.64 -9.95 -5.14
N GLY A 328 -2.98 -11.05 -4.81
CA GLY A 328 -1.55 -11.25 -5.02
C GLY A 328 -0.66 -10.75 -3.88
N ILE A 329 -1.16 -10.01 -2.89
CA ILE A 329 -0.41 -9.60 -1.68
C ILE A 329 -1.22 -9.83 -0.41
N VAL A 330 -2.49 -9.44 -0.45
CA VAL A 330 -3.44 -9.44 0.65
C VAL A 330 -4.49 -10.50 0.39
N THR A 331 -4.77 -11.31 1.41
CA THR A 331 -5.80 -12.35 1.32
C THR A 331 -7.18 -11.72 1.43
N THR A 332 -8.20 -12.32 0.83
CA THR A 332 -9.59 -11.81 0.91
C THR A 332 -10.07 -11.67 2.34
N THR A 333 -9.71 -12.60 3.22
CA THR A 333 -10.02 -12.55 4.66
C THR A 333 -9.38 -11.33 5.33
N SER A 334 -8.13 -11.00 4.99
CA SER A 334 -7.50 -9.77 5.47
C SER A 334 -8.13 -8.52 4.86
N GLY A 335 -8.31 -8.51 3.53
CA GLY A 335 -8.83 -7.38 2.76
C GLY A 335 -10.22 -6.92 3.17
N LYS A 336 -11.11 -7.87 3.49
CA LYS A 336 -12.50 -7.56 3.89
C LYS A 336 -12.69 -7.35 5.39
N MET A 337 -11.61 -7.38 6.17
CA MET A 337 -11.66 -7.37 7.65
C MET A 337 -12.45 -8.57 8.21
N SER A 338 -12.28 -9.74 7.59
CA SER A 338 -12.98 -10.98 7.90
C SER A 338 -14.51 -10.85 7.97
N THR A 339 -15.12 -11.05 9.14
CA THR A 339 -16.57 -10.97 9.35
C THR A 339 -16.99 -9.69 10.08
N LYS A 340 -16.04 -8.78 10.32
CA LYS A 340 -16.26 -7.58 11.13
C LYS A 340 -17.20 -6.57 10.46
N LEU A 341 -16.98 -6.31 9.18
CA LEU A 341 -17.79 -5.39 8.42
C LEU A 341 -19.05 -6.10 7.89
N PRO A 342 -20.22 -5.43 7.85
CA PRO A 342 -21.39 -6.00 7.20
C PRO A 342 -21.13 -6.19 5.70
N GLY A 343 -21.75 -7.18 5.08
CA GLY A 343 -21.52 -7.52 3.67
C GLY A 343 -21.70 -6.35 2.69
N ALA A 344 -22.62 -5.43 2.96
CA ALA A 344 -22.82 -4.22 2.16
C ALA A 344 -21.61 -3.25 2.14
N ARG A 345 -20.68 -3.39 3.11
CA ARG A 345 -19.43 -2.62 3.23
C ARG A 345 -18.20 -3.44 2.83
N GLN A 346 -18.39 -4.65 2.31
CA GLN A 346 -17.34 -5.53 1.81
C GLN A 346 -17.52 -5.70 0.30
N ILE A 347 -16.73 -4.98 -0.50
CA ILE A 347 -16.83 -5.00 -1.95
C ILE A 347 -15.69 -5.83 -2.55
N SER A 348 -16.02 -6.98 -3.13
CA SER A 348 -15.05 -7.83 -3.81
C SER A 348 -14.80 -7.39 -5.25
N LYS A 349 -13.55 -7.51 -5.70
CA LYS A 349 -13.14 -7.29 -7.10
C LYS A 349 -12.25 -8.42 -7.59
N ASP A 350 -12.43 -8.84 -8.84
CA ASP A 350 -11.47 -9.72 -9.52
C ASP A 350 -10.28 -8.90 -10.02
N PHE A 351 -9.51 -8.35 -9.08
CA PHE A 351 -8.40 -7.45 -9.32
C PHE A 351 -7.16 -7.90 -8.55
N ASP A 352 -5.99 -7.59 -9.11
CA ASP A 352 -4.75 -7.59 -8.35
C ASP A 352 -4.66 -6.39 -7.40
N HIS A 353 -3.62 -6.38 -6.57
CA HIS A 353 -3.44 -5.37 -5.55
C HIS A 353 -3.23 -3.95 -6.12
N ALA A 354 -2.63 -3.78 -7.30
CA ALA A 354 -2.45 -2.46 -7.92
C ALA A 354 -3.72 -1.94 -8.60
N GLN A 355 -4.52 -2.82 -9.20
CA GLN A 355 -5.80 -2.51 -9.82
C GLN A 355 -6.80 -1.92 -8.83
N LEU A 356 -6.72 -2.31 -7.55
CA LEU A 356 -7.51 -1.71 -6.48
C LEU A 356 -7.23 -0.20 -6.31
N SER A 357 -6.03 0.29 -6.64
CA SER A 357 -5.68 1.73 -6.69
C SER A 357 -5.80 2.33 -8.10
N PHE A 358 -6.66 1.77 -8.96
CA PHE A 358 -6.94 2.24 -10.32
C PHE A 358 -5.77 2.10 -11.32
N ARG A 359 -4.66 1.47 -10.91
CA ARG A 359 -3.50 1.23 -11.77
C ARG A 359 -3.68 -0.05 -12.58
N ASN A 360 -2.95 -0.21 -13.68
CA ASN A 360 -2.83 -1.49 -14.40
C ASN A 360 -4.17 -2.13 -14.84
N HIS A 361 -5.20 -1.33 -15.07
CA HIS A 361 -6.44 -1.84 -15.68
C HIS A 361 -6.21 -2.11 -17.17
N VAL A 362 -6.88 -3.13 -17.71
CA VAL A 362 -6.79 -3.52 -19.13
C VAL A 362 -7.11 -2.40 -20.12
N SER A 363 -7.89 -1.40 -19.69
CA SER A 363 -8.20 -0.21 -20.47
C SER A 363 -8.57 0.96 -19.55
N SER A 364 -8.50 2.18 -20.06
CA SER A 364 -9.03 3.37 -19.38
C SER A 364 -10.53 3.27 -19.12
N THR A 365 -11.31 2.60 -19.98
CA THR A 365 -12.74 2.36 -19.76
C THR A 365 -12.99 1.49 -18.51
N ALA A 366 -12.25 0.39 -18.36
CA ALA A 366 -12.37 -0.49 -17.20
C ALA A 366 -11.99 0.25 -15.90
N ARG A 367 -10.87 0.98 -15.95
CA ARG A 367 -10.41 1.84 -14.86
C ARG A 367 -11.46 2.87 -14.43
N ASN A 368 -11.99 3.62 -15.40
CA ASN A 368 -12.95 4.70 -15.18
C ASN A 368 -14.29 4.16 -14.67
N THR A 369 -14.69 2.96 -15.10
CA THR A 369 -15.87 2.25 -14.58
C THR A 369 -15.69 1.93 -13.10
N TYR A 370 -14.54 1.36 -12.72
CA TYR A 370 -14.24 1.04 -11.32
C TYR A 370 -14.14 2.31 -10.45
N PHE A 371 -13.52 3.38 -10.93
CA PHE A 371 -13.50 4.65 -10.22
C PHE A 371 -14.92 5.21 -9.97
N THR A 372 -15.78 5.14 -10.99
CA THR A 372 -17.18 5.58 -10.88
C THR A 372 -17.96 4.76 -9.85
N GLU A 373 -17.68 3.46 -9.76
CA GLU A 373 -18.26 2.60 -8.73
C GLU A 373 -17.81 3.01 -7.33
N VAL A 374 -16.50 3.23 -7.12
CA VAL A 374 -15.97 3.72 -5.84
C VAL A 374 -16.62 5.06 -5.46
N LEU A 375 -16.74 5.99 -6.40
CA LEU A 375 -17.37 7.28 -6.17
C LEU A 375 -18.88 7.15 -5.87
N THR A 376 -19.57 6.19 -6.50
CA THR A 376 -20.99 5.90 -6.21
C THR A 376 -21.16 5.44 -4.77
N ILE A 377 -20.26 4.60 -4.27
CA ILE A 377 -20.25 4.20 -2.86
C ILE A 377 -19.97 5.41 -1.97
N ILE A 378 -18.97 6.23 -2.30
CA ILE A 378 -18.66 7.46 -1.54
C ILE A 378 -19.88 8.40 -1.46
N ASN A 379 -20.61 8.58 -2.56
CA ASN A 379 -21.79 9.45 -2.60
C ASN A 379 -23.01 8.90 -1.84
N ALA A 380 -23.00 7.60 -1.49
CA ALA A 380 -24.09 6.93 -0.78
C ALA A 380 -23.84 6.81 0.74
N LEU A 381 -22.63 7.16 1.19
CA LEU A 381 -22.25 7.28 2.61
C LEU A 381 -22.71 8.62 3.15
#